data_AF-A0A0S8JC19-F1
#
_entry.id   AF-A0A0S8JC19-F1
#
_cell.length_a   1.000
_cell.length_b   1.000
_cell.length_c   1.000
_cell.angle_alpha   90.00
_cell.angle_beta   90.00
_cell.angle_gamma   90.00
#
_symmetry.space_group_name_H-M   'P 1'
#
loop_
_entity.id
_entity.type
_entity.pdbx_description
1 polymer ?
#
loop_
_entity_poly.entity_id
_entity_poly.type
_entity_poly.pdbx_seq_one_letter_code
_entity_poly.pdbx_strand_id
1 'polypeptide(L)'
;MSKQAQVMTGNESCAIGAIAAGCRFFAGYPITPSSEIAEVLSAELPRKGGKYIQMEDEIGAMGAVIGASLVGVKAMTATSGPGFSLKQENIGYACIAEIPCVVVNVMRGG
;
A
#
# COMPACT_ATOMS: atom_id res chain seq x y z
N MET A 1 -21.61 -23.01 4.91
CA MET A 1 -20.50 -22.54 5.77
C MET A 1 -21.04 -21.40 6.63
N SER A 2 -20.95 -21.50 7.96
CA SER A 2 -21.33 -20.35 8.80
C SER A 2 -20.34 -19.21 8.56
N LYS A 3 -20.83 -17.98 8.45
CA LYS A 3 -19.96 -16.80 8.39
C LYS A 3 -19.38 -16.59 9.80
N GLN A 4 -18.13 -16.98 10.02
CA GLN A 4 -17.41 -16.62 11.24
C GLN A 4 -16.96 -15.16 11.13
N ALA A 5 -17.34 -14.35 12.11
CA ALA A 5 -16.83 -13.00 12.26
C ALA A 5 -15.45 -13.04 12.94
N GLN A 6 -14.50 -12.25 12.45
CA GLN A 6 -13.19 -12.04 13.06
C GLN A 6 -13.09 -10.60 13.58
N VAL A 7 -12.46 -10.43 14.74
CA VAL A 7 -12.09 -9.11 15.25
C VAL A 7 -10.73 -8.75 14.67
N MET A 8 -10.64 -7.59 14.03
CA MET A 8 -9.45 -7.12 13.33
C MET A 8 -9.31 -5.61 13.52
N THR A 9 -8.08 -5.13 13.51
CA THR A 9 -7.81 -3.69 13.40
C THR A 9 -8.13 -3.19 11.99
N GLY A 10 -8.29 -1.87 11.85
CA GLY A 10 -8.48 -1.24 10.54
C GLY A 10 -7.30 -1.50 9.59
N ASN A 11 -6.07 -1.44 10.10
CA ASN A 11 -4.86 -1.66 9.32
C ASN A 11 -4.76 -3.11 8.81
N GLU A 12 -5.03 -4.11 9.65
CA GLU A 12 -5.10 -5.52 9.23
C GLU A 12 -6.19 -5.74 8.17
N SER A 13 -7.36 -5.13 8.38
CA SER A 13 -8.50 -5.24 7.46
C SER A 13 -8.15 -4.64 6.08
N CYS A 14 -7.46 -3.51 6.04
CA CYS A 14 -6.97 -2.89 4.81
C CYS A 14 -5.98 -3.79 4.06
N ALA A 15 -4.99 -4.35 4.77
CA ALA A 15 -3.99 -5.24 4.17
C ALA A 15 -4.65 -6.51 3.58
N ILE A 16 -5.52 -7.16 4.35
CA ILE A 16 -6.20 -8.39 3.94
C ILE A 16 -7.19 -8.11 2.81
N GLY A 17 -7.91 -6.99 2.86
CA GLY A 17 -8.79 -6.53 1.78
C GLY A 17 -8.04 -6.30 0.47
N ALA A 18 -6.85 -5.70 0.53
CA ALA A 18 -6.02 -5.50 -0.66
C ALA A 18 -5.55 -6.84 -1.26
N ILE A 19 -5.11 -7.78 -0.43
CA ILE A 19 -4.72 -9.13 -0.88
C ILE A 19 -5.91 -9.84 -1.54
N ALA A 20 -7.09 -9.77 -0.92
CA ALA A 20 -8.33 -10.34 -1.43
C ALA A 20 -8.76 -9.71 -2.76
N ALA A 21 -8.53 -8.41 -2.95
CA ALA A 21 -8.76 -7.70 -4.22
C ALA A 21 -7.75 -8.05 -5.32
N GLY A 22 -6.74 -8.88 -5.02
CA GLY A 22 -5.72 -9.31 -5.96
C GLY A 22 -4.46 -8.44 -5.98
N CYS A 23 -4.24 -7.58 -4.98
CA CYS A 23 -2.98 -6.85 -4.84
C CYS A 23 -1.80 -7.82 -4.71
N ARG A 24 -0.73 -7.59 -5.48
CA ARG A 24 0.48 -8.44 -5.48
C ARG A 24 1.77 -7.65 -5.38
N PHE A 25 1.70 -6.33 -5.21
CA PHE A 25 2.87 -5.51 -4.98
C PHE A 25 2.60 -4.44 -3.92
N PHE A 26 3.49 -4.34 -2.95
CA PHE A 26 3.53 -3.25 -1.98
C PHE A 26 4.92 -2.64 -1.96
N ALA A 27 4.97 -1.31 -2.02
CA ALA A 27 6.16 -0.54 -1.67
C ALA A 27 5.77 0.58 -0.70
N GLY A 28 6.54 0.78 0.36
CA GLY A 28 6.22 1.72 1.41
C GLY A 28 7.42 2.13 2.25
N TYR A 29 7.27 3.24 2.98
CA TYR A 29 8.22 3.72 3.97
C TYR A 29 7.55 3.71 5.36
N PRO A 30 8.22 3.27 6.43
CA PRO A 30 7.61 3.18 7.75
C PRO A 30 7.20 4.55 8.31
N ILE A 31 5.89 4.73 8.58
CA ILE A 31 5.36 5.93 9.23
C ILE A 31 4.12 5.59 10.08
N THR A 32 4.16 5.91 11.37
CA THR A 32 3.02 5.76 12.29
C THR A 32 1.86 6.67 11.86
N PRO A 33 0.60 6.22 11.84
CA PRO A 33 0.06 4.92 12.29
C PRO A 33 -0.27 3.97 11.11
N SER A 34 0.55 3.96 10.05
CA SER A 34 0.32 3.12 8.87
C SER A 34 1.18 1.84 8.80
N SER A 35 2.14 1.71 9.72
CA SER A 35 3.17 0.66 9.69
C SER A 35 2.61 -0.75 9.79
N GLU A 36 1.50 -0.96 10.50
CA GLU A 36 0.89 -2.28 10.66
C GLU A 36 0.36 -2.84 9.33
N ILE A 37 -0.03 -1.97 8.38
CA ILE A 37 -0.38 -2.41 7.01
C ILE A 37 0.85 -3.02 6.33
N ALA A 38 1.99 -2.33 6.42
CA ALA A 38 3.24 -2.80 5.85
C ALA A 38 3.71 -4.11 6.51
N GLU A 39 3.56 -4.22 7.84
CA GLU A 39 3.89 -5.43 8.59
C GLU A 39 3.10 -6.65 8.09
N VAL A 40 1.76 -6.55 8.02
CA VAL A 40 0.92 -7.65 7.50
C VAL A 40 1.29 -8.01 6.07
N LEU A 41 1.46 -7.01 5.19
CA LEU A 41 1.79 -7.24 3.78
C LEU A 41 3.19 -7.82 3.58
N SER A 42 4.15 -7.50 4.45
CA SER A 42 5.50 -8.06 4.42
C SER A 42 5.49 -9.57 4.64
N ALA A 43 4.62 -10.06 5.52
CA ALA A 43 4.47 -11.48 5.80
C ALA A 43 3.60 -12.19 4.74
N GLU A 44 2.52 -11.57 4.32
CA GLU A 44 1.49 -12.23 3.50
C GLU A 44 1.74 -12.17 1.99
N LEU A 45 2.26 -11.07 1.45
CA LEU A 45 2.46 -10.96 -0.01
C LEU A 45 3.39 -12.05 -0.56
N PRO A 46 4.56 -12.35 0.05
CA PRO A 46 5.43 -13.42 -0.45
C PRO A 46 4.72 -14.79 -0.50
N ARG A 47 3.84 -15.08 0.47
CA ARG A 47 3.05 -16.31 0.53
C ARG A 47 1.98 -16.40 -0.56
N LYS A 48 1.59 -15.27 -1.13
CA LYS A 48 0.58 -15.16 -2.20
C LYS A 48 1.18 -14.88 -3.58
N GLY A 49 2.49 -15.06 -3.73
CA GLY A 49 3.22 -14.81 -4.98
C GLY A 49 3.42 -13.32 -5.30
N GLY A 50 3.16 -12.43 -4.34
CA GLY A 50 3.42 -11.00 -4.44
C GLY A 50 4.80 -10.61 -3.93
N LYS A 51 5.09 -9.31 -3.99
CA LYS A 51 6.35 -8.72 -3.51
C LYS A 51 6.06 -7.58 -2.54
N TYR A 52 6.87 -7.52 -1.49
CA TYR A 52 6.92 -6.43 -0.53
C TYR A 52 8.30 -5.80 -0.62
N ILE A 53 8.37 -4.47 -0.68
CA ILE A 53 9.63 -3.73 -0.64
C ILE A 53 9.48 -2.56 0.33
N GLN A 54 10.36 -2.50 1.32
CA GLN A 54 10.53 -1.29 2.10
C GLN A 54 11.46 -0.35 1.33
N MET A 55 10.96 0.81 0.98
CA MET A 55 11.72 1.84 0.27
C MET A 55 12.40 2.77 1.26
N GLU A 56 13.33 3.58 0.75
CA GLU A 56 14.12 4.56 1.48
C GLU A 56 13.31 5.78 1.94
N ASP A 57 12.28 6.15 1.20
CA ASP A 57 11.36 7.25 1.50
C ASP A 57 10.01 7.07 0.78
N GLU A 58 9.08 8.00 1.02
CA GLU A 58 7.77 7.98 0.41
C GLU A 58 7.76 8.27 -1.10
N ILE A 59 8.75 8.98 -1.62
CA ILE A 59 8.89 9.29 -3.06
C ILE A 59 9.24 8.00 -3.80
N GLY A 60 10.30 7.32 -3.38
CA GLY A 60 10.73 6.02 -3.89
C GLY A 60 9.63 4.96 -3.75
N ALA A 61 8.92 4.93 -2.62
CA ALA A 61 7.74 4.08 -2.43
C ALA A 61 6.66 4.30 -3.50
N MET A 62 6.31 5.55 -3.81
CA MET A 62 5.30 5.81 -4.82
C MET A 62 5.80 5.50 -6.23
N GLY A 63 7.06 5.82 -6.55
CA GLY A 63 7.69 5.48 -7.83
C GLY A 63 7.69 3.96 -8.09
N ALA A 64 8.01 3.16 -7.08
CA ALA A 64 7.98 1.70 -7.17
C ALA A 64 6.55 1.16 -7.40
N VAL A 65 5.54 1.72 -6.71
CA VAL A 65 4.13 1.35 -6.93
C VAL A 65 3.68 1.65 -8.35
N ILE A 66 4.03 2.82 -8.88
CA ILE A 66 3.71 3.23 -10.26
C ILE A 66 4.39 2.28 -11.25
N GLY A 67 5.67 1.99 -11.07
CA GLY A 67 6.40 1.03 -11.91
C GLY A 67 5.79 -0.37 -11.91
N ALA A 68 5.36 -0.87 -10.75
CA ALA A 68 4.68 -2.15 -10.64
C ALA A 68 3.32 -2.15 -11.35
N SER A 69 2.57 -1.05 -11.27
CA SER A 69 1.28 -0.91 -11.95
C SER A 69 1.43 -0.92 -13.48
N LEU A 70 2.46 -0.26 -14.01
CA LEU A 70 2.76 -0.22 -15.45
C LEU A 70 3.02 -1.61 -16.07
N VAL A 71 3.51 -2.57 -15.28
CA VAL A 71 3.71 -3.96 -15.73
C VAL A 71 2.50 -4.86 -15.47
N GLY A 72 1.34 -4.27 -15.16
CA GLY A 72 0.06 -4.97 -15.02
C GLY A 72 -0.23 -5.54 -13.63
N VAL A 73 0.54 -5.16 -12.60
CA VAL A 73 0.35 -5.65 -11.24
C VAL A 73 -0.50 -4.68 -10.43
N LYS A 74 -1.54 -5.18 -9.75
CA LYS A 74 -2.26 -4.40 -8.75
C LYS A 74 -1.31 -4.06 -7.60
N ALA A 75 -0.98 -2.78 -7.47
CA ALA A 75 0.03 -2.26 -6.57
C ALA A 75 -0.56 -1.22 -5.59
N MET A 76 -0.02 -1.18 -4.38
CA MET A 76 -0.44 -0.21 -3.37
C MET A 76 0.73 0.27 -2.50
N THR A 77 0.54 1.41 -1.83
CA THR A 77 1.38 1.93 -0.73
C THR A 77 0.48 2.28 0.46
N ALA A 78 1.05 2.28 1.67
CA ALA A 78 0.44 2.88 2.86
C ALA A 78 1.32 4.03 3.37
N THR A 79 0.70 5.06 3.94
CA THR A 79 1.38 6.24 4.48
C THR A 79 0.48 7.01 5.46
N SER A 80 0.95 8.14 5.96
CA SER A 80 0.20 9.12 6.76
C SER A 80 0.53 10.54 6.30
N GLY A 81 -0.03 11.57 6.96
CA GLY A 81 -0.02 12.98 6.53
C GLY A 81 1.27 13.47 5.85
N PRO A 82 2.44 13.48 6.52
CA PRO A 82 3.68 13.97 5.92
C PRO A 82 4.12 13.17 4.69
N GLY A 83 4.03 11.85 4.77
CA GLY A 83 4.38 10.97 3.67
C GLY A 83 3.42 11.08 2.48
N PHE A 84 2.13 11.34 2.73
CA PHE A 84 1.16 11.65 1.68
C PHE A 84 1.55 12.92 0.91
N SER A 85 1.97 13.98 1.61
CA SER A 85 2.46 15.21 0.99
C SER A 85 3.67 14.98 0.08
N LEU A 86 4.62 14.12 0.49
CA LEU A 86 5.80 13.77 -0.31
C LEU A 86 5.44 13.00 -1.59
N LYS A 87 4.31 12.26 -1.59
CA LYS A 87 3.87 11.48 -2.75
C LYS A 87 3.16 12.30 -3.84
N GLN A 88 2.84 13.57 -3.58
CA GLN A 88 1.93 14.36 -4.43
C GLN A 88 2.40 14.51 -5.87
N GLU A 89 3.71 14.68 -6.11
CA GLU A 89 4.26 14.74 -7.47
C GLU A 89 3.99 13.44 -8.24
N ASN A 90 4.33 12.30 -7.63
CA ASN A 90 4.12 10.98 -8.22
C ASN A 90 2.63 10.61 -8.36
N ILE A 91 1.77 11.04 -7.44
CA ILE A 91 0.31 10.88 -7.57
C ILE A 91 -0.19 11.69 -8.77
N GLY A 92 0.27 12.93 -8.94
CA GLY A 92 -0.05 13.75 -10.11
C GLY A 92 0.40 13.08 -11.42
N TYR A 93 1.60 12.50 -11.43
CA TYR A 93 2.11 11.71 -12.56
C TYR A 93 1.25 10.47 -12.85
N ALA A 94 0.88 9.70 -11.82
CA ALA A 94 0.02 8.53 -11.98
C ALA A 94 -1.35 8.89 -12.56
N CYS A 95 -1.93 10.03 -12.14
CA CYS A 95 -3.19 10.54 -12.67
C CYS A 95 -3.09 10.90 -14.16
N ILE A 96 -2.09 11.68 -14.57
CA ILE A 96 -1.96 12.11 -15.98
C ILE A 96 -1.62 10.95 -16.91
N ALA A 97 -0.90 9.94 -16.42
CA ALA A 97 -0.54 8.75 -17.19
C ALA A 97 -1.57 7.60 -17.08
N GLU A 98 -2.70 7.82 -16.39
CA GLU A 98 -3.76 6.83 -16.18
C GLU A 98 -3.27 5.52 -15.55
N ILE A 99 -2.31 5.61 -14.61
CA ILE A 99 -1.69 4.45 -13.97
C ILE A 99 -2.47 4.10 -12.69
N PRO A 100 -3.14 2.94 -12.62
CA PRO A 100 -3.97 2.59 -11.47
C PRO A 100 -3.12 2.21 -10.26
N CYS A 101 -3.29 2.90 -9.14
CA CYS A 101 -2.61 2.58 -7.88
C CYS A 101 -3.50 2.92 -6.68
N VAL A 102 -3.27 2.24 -5.56
CA VAL A 102 -3.96 2.53 -4.28
C VAL A 102 -2.99 3.13 -3.27
N VAL A 103 -3.35 4.28 -2.71
CA VAL A 103 -2.61 4.95 -1.63
C VAL A 103 -3.48 4.94 -0.38
N VAL A 104 -3.10 4.17 0.64
CA VAL A 104 -3.79 4.17 1.94
C VAL A 104 -3.19 5.28 2.80
N ASN A 105 -3.97 6.33 3.03
CA ASN A 105 -3.60 7.41 3.96
C ASN A 105 -4.25 7.15 5.32
N VAL A 106 -3.49 6.57 6.25
CA VAL A 106 -3.93 6.42 7.65
C VAL A 106 -3.71 7.76 8.33
N MET A 107 -4.73 8.62 8.27
CA MET A 107 -4.65 10.00 8.73
C MET A 107 -4.27 10.09 10.21
N ARG A 108 -3.39 11.03 10.53
CA ARG A 108 -3.00 11.41 11.90
C ARG A 108 -3.10 12.92 12.07
N GLY A 109 -2.96 13.42 13.30
CA GLY A 109 -2.91 14.87 13.54
C GLY A 109 -1.85 15.54 12.68
N GLY A 110 -2.27 16.55 11.93
CA GLY A 110 -1.44 17.36 11.02
C GLY A 110 -1.22 18.74 11.55
#